data_AF-A0AAT9HUW9-F1
#
_entry.id   AF-A0AAT9HUW9-F1
#
_cell.length_a   1.000
_cell.length_b   1.000
_cell.length_c   1.000
_cell.angle_alpha   90.00
_cell.angle_beta   90.00
_cell.angle_gamma   90.00
#
_symmetry.space_group_name_H-M   'P 1'
#
loop_
_entity.id
_entity.type
_entity.pdbx_description
1 polymer ?
#
loop_
_entity_poly.entity_id
_entity_poly.type
_entity_poly.pdbx_seq_one_letter_code
_entity_poly.pdbx_strand_id
1 'polypeptide(L)'
;MVVVHVLYHGGMALKRTNVYADDSDLLLIKEAAARLGVPEAEIIREGIHRIALAHRVWDEPFVSDEETFDLGGPVDKEEIRTAVTRGHAEQERRNRGDAA
;
A
#
# COMPACT_ATOMS: atom_id res chain seq x y z
N MET A 1 -24.68 -5.88 4.73
CA MET A 1 -24.84 -4.44 5.06
C MET A 1 -23.74 -4.03 6.02
N VAL A 2 -22.70 -3.35 5.54
CA VAL A 2 -21.60 -2.88 6.41
C VAL A 2 -21.72 -1.36 6.56
N VAL A 3 -21.98 -0.92 7.79
CA VAL A 3 -22.03 0.50 8.15
C VAL A 3 -20.65 0.87 8.70
N VAL A 4 -19.89 1.63 7.93
CA VAL A 4 -18.55 2.08 8.32
C VAL A 4 -18.68 3.21 9.35
N HIS A 5 -18.23 2.98 10.59
CA HIS A 5 -18.13 3.99 11.65
C HIS A 5 -16.65 4.13 12.05
N VAL A 6 -16.14 5.35 12.25
CA VAL A 6 -14.90 5.59 13.03
C VAL A 6 -14.84 6.96 13.66
N LEU A 7 -14.19 6.97 14.83
CA LEU A 7 -13.70 8.11 15.57
C LEU A 7 -12.20 7.90 15.80
N TYR A 8 -11.32 8.78 15.31
CA TYR A 8 -9.98 9.00 15.88
C TYR A 8 -9.53 10.47 15.70
N HIS A 9 -8.72 10.90 16.66
CA HIS A 9 -8.30 12.26 17.03
C HIS A 9 -7.59 13.07 15.94
N GLY A 10 -8.00 14.34 15.75
CA GLY A 10 -7.20 15.39 15.09
C GLY A 10 -7.78 15.99 13.80
N GLY A 11 -8.92 16.70 13.88
CA GLY A 11 -9.21 17.84 12.98
C GLY A 11 -10.03 17.62 11.70
N MET A 12 -10.24 16.41 11.18
CA MET A 12 -11.10 16.19 9.99
C MET A 12 -12.34 15.36 10.32
N ALA A 13 -13.53 15.93 10.13
CA ALA A 13 -14.78 15.21 10.25
C ALA A 13 -14.97 14.27 9.05
N LEU A 14 -14.93 12.95 9.30
CA LEU A 14 -15.23 11.94 8.27
C LEU A 14 -16.70 12.02 7.84
N LYS A 15 -16.95 11.98 6.53
CA LYS A 15 -18.31 11.93 5.98
C LYS A 15 -18.78 10.47 5.92
N ARG A 16 -20.02 10.24 6.34
CA ARG A 16 -20.66 8.92 6.24
C ARG A 16 -21.07 8.64 4.80
N THR A 17 -20.74 7.44 4.32
CA THR A 17 -21.20 6.91 3.03
C THR A 17 -21.62 5.44 3.19
N ASN A 18 -22.56 4.99 2.38
CA ASN A 18 -22.94 3.57 2.31
C ASN A 18 -22.52 3.03 0.94
N VAL A 19 -21.96 1.83 0.91
CA VAL A 19 -21.52 1.15 -0.31
C VAL A 19 -22.04 -0.29 -0.32
N TYR A 20 -22.32 -0.79 -1.52
CA TYR A 20 -22.63 -2.20 -1.75
C TYR A 20 -21.36 -2.92 -2.19
N ALA A 21 -21.16 -4.14 -1.71
CA ALA A 21 -20.04 -5.01 -2.03
C ALA A 21 -20.55 -6.45 -2.12
N ASP A 22 -19.82 -7.30 -2.84
CA ASP A 22 -20.15 -8.72 -2.93
C ASP A 22 -20.00 -9.40 -1.56
N ASP A 23 -20.84 -10.39 -1.28
CA ASP A 23 -20.80 -11.13 -0.03
C ASP A 23 -19.46 -11.87 0.16
N SER A 24 -18.83 -12.34 -0.93
CA SER A 24 -17.51 -12.98 -0.85
C SER A 24 -16.42 -11.99 -0.43
N ASP A 25 -16.48 -10.76 -0.94
CA ASP A 25 -15.51 -9.71 -0.60
C ASP A 25 -15.67 -9.28 0.86
N LEU A 26 -16.92 -9.18 1.33
CA LEU A 26 -17.20 -8.86 2.73
C LEU A 26 -16.69 -9.94 3.68
N LEU A 27 -16.76 -11.22 3.30
CA LEU A 27 -16.20 -12.31 4.09
C LEU A 27 -14.67 -12.19 4.20
N LEU A 28 -13.99 -11.94 3.07
CA LEU A 28 -12.53 -11.77 3.05
C LEU A 28 -12.08 -10.57 3.91
N ILE A 29 -12.81 -9.45 3.83
CA ILE A 29 -12.53 -8.26 4.65
C ILE A 29 -12.67 -8.57 6.14
N LYS A 30 -13.70 -9.34 6.52
CA LYS A 30 -13.94 -9.77 7.90
C LYS A 30 -12.81 -10.64 8.44
N GLU A 31 -12.40 -11.64 7.68
CA GLU A 31 -11.29 -12.52 8.05
C GLU A 31 -9.99 -11.75 8.21
N ALA A 32 -9.73 -10.80 7.30
CA ALA A 32 -8.55 -9.94 7.38
C ALA A 32 -8.59 -9.04 8.62
N ALA A 33 -9.72 -8.40 8.90
CA ALA A 33 -9.91 -7.55 10.07
C ALA A 33 -9.71 -8.33 11.39
N ALA A 34 -10.27 -9.54 11.47
CA ALA A 34 -10.10 -10.44 12.62
C ALA A 34 -8.63 -10.84 12.80
N ARG A 35 -7.93 -11.22 11.72
CA ARG A 35 -6.51 -11.59 11.76
C ARG A 35 -5.62 -10.42 12.19
N LEU A 36 -5.98 -9.20 11.82
CA LEU A 36 -5.22 -7.99 12.13
C LEU A 36 -5.62 -7.34 13.46
N GLY A 37 -6.71 -7.78 14.09
CA GLY A 37 -7.21 -7.21 15.33
C GLY A 37 -7.75 -5.78 15.19
N VAL A 38 -8.23 -5.40 14.01
CA VAL A 38 -8.76 -4.06 13.70
C VAL A 38 -10.24 -4.13 13.31
N PRO A 39 -11.00 -3.02 13.42
CA PRO A 39 -12.38 -2.98 12.93
C PRO A 39 -12.46 -3.20 11.40
N GLU A 40 -13.49 -3.89 10.90
CA GLU A 40 -13.75 -4.05 9.45
C GLU A 40 -13.73 -2.70 8.70
N ALA A 41 -14.31 -1.70 9.35
CA ALA A 41 -14.39 -0.33 8.87
C ALA A 41 -13.00 0.29 8.59
N GLU A 42 -11.95 -0.16 9.30
CA GLU A 42 -10.56 0.28 9.11
C GLU A 42 -10.02 -0.17 7.77
N ILE A 43 -10.20 -1.46 7.47
CA ILE A 43 -9.79 -2.07 6.20
C ILE A 43 -10.50 -1.39 5.04
N ILE A 44 -11.80 -1.11 5.19
CA ILE A 44 -12.60 -0.43 4.15
C ILE A 44 -12.13 1.01 3.95
N ARG A 45 -11.87 1.76 5.04
CA ARG A 45 -11.34 3.14 4.93
C ARG A 45 -9.99 3.17 4.23
N GLU A 46 -9.09 2.28 4.62
CA GLU A 46 -7.76 2.19 4.02
C GLU A 46 -7.85 1.82 2.53
N GLY A 47 -8.73 0.87 2.17
CA GLY A 47 -9.00 0.53 0.77
C GLY A 47 -9.47 1.73 -0.04
N ILE A 48 -10.47 2.47 0.46
CA ILE A 48 -10.97 3.70 -0.20
C ILE A 48 -9.86 4.74 -0.33
N HIS A 49 -9.07 4.95 0.72
CA HIS A 49 -7.97 5.91 0.71
C HIS A 49 -6.90 5.56 -0.33
N ARG A 50 -6.49 4.30 -0.41
CA ARG A 50 -5.51 3.81 -1.39
C ARG A 50 -6.02 3.97 -2.82
N ILE A 51 -7.27 3.62 -3.09
CA ILE A 51 -7.87 3.78 -4.43
C ILE A 51 -7.90 5.27 -4.80
N ALA A 52 -8.28 6.14 -3.87
CA ALA A 52 -8.29 7.59 -4.12
C ALA A 52 -6.88 8.12 -4.44
N LEU A 53 -5.84 7.66 -3.73
CA LEU A 53 -4.46 8.03 -4.02
C LEU A 53 -3.97 7.46 -5.36
N ALA A 54 -4.30 6.22 -5.68
CA ALA A 54 -3.87 5.54 -6.90
C ALA A 54 -4.44 6.20 -8.18
N HIS A 55 -5.63 6.77 -8.09
CA HIS A 55 -6.29 7.47 -9.20
C HIS A 55 -6.23 8.99 -9.08
N ARG A 56 -5.42 9.51 -8.15
CA ARG A 56 -5.23 10.94 -8.00
C ARG A 56 -4.46 11.48 -9.20
N VAL A 57 -5.18 12.16 -10.09
CA VAL A 57 -4.59 12.92 -11.19
C VAL A 57 -4.20 14.30 -10.69
N TRP A 58 -3.03 14.78 -11.12
CA TRP A 58 -2.60 16.14 -10.89
C TRP A 58 -2.78 16.99 -12.13
N ASP A 59 -3.40 18.15 -11.94
CA ASP A 59 -3.62 19.11 -13.02
C ASP A 59 -2.28 19.64 -13.56
N GLU A 60 -1.26 19.72 -12.71
CA GLU A 60 0.12 20.05 -13.07
C GLU A 60 1.07 18.97 -12.51
N PRO A 61 2.05 18.48 -13.30
CA PRO A 61 3.10 17.59 -12.81
C PRO A 61 3.84 18.16 -11.59
N PHE A 62 4.16 17.31 -10.61
CA PHE A 62 4.93 17.73 -9.43
C PHE A 62 6.37 18.14 -9.74
N VAL A 63 6.90 17.63 -10.84
CA VAL A 63 8.27 17.88 -11.33
C VAL A 63 8.18 18.06 -12.83
N SER A 64 8.93 19.03 -13.34
CA SER A 64 9.16 19.14 -14.79
C SER A 64 9.97 17.95 -15.30
N ASP A 65 9.91 17.66 -16.59
CA ASP A 65 10.71 16.57 -17.19
C ASP A 65 12.21 16.73 -16.90
N GLU A 66 12.70 17.98 -16.79
CA GLU A 66 14.09 18.32 -16.45
C GLU A 66 14.45 17.99 -14.98
N GLU A 67 13.45 17.93 -14.10
CA GLU A 67 13.58 17.54 -12.69
C GLU A 67 13.32 16.04 -12.47
N THR A 68 12.91 15.31 -13.50
CA THR A 68 12.75 13.85 -13.43
C THR A 68 14.09 13.13 -13.50
N PHE A 69 14.13 11.93 -12.93
CA PHE A 69 15.27 11.02 -13.08
C PHE A 69 14.94 9.96 -14.12
N ASP A 70 15.80 9.82 -15.13
CA ASP A 70 15.78 8.67 -16.02
C ASP A 70 16.15 7.41 -15.21
N LEU A 71 15.17 6.52 -15.04
CA LEU A 71 15.37 5.22 -14.38
C LEU A 71 15.94 4.16 -15.34
N GLY A 72 16.22 4.55 -16.59
CA GLY A 72 16.69 3.67 -17.65
C GLY A 72 15.55 2.99 -18.41
N GLY A 73 15.91 1.95 -19.15
CA GLY A 73 14.97 1.14 -19.91
C GLY A 73 14.16 0.15 -19.05
N PRO A 74 13.24 -0.61 -19.68
CA PRO A 74 12.53 -1.69 -19.01
C PRO A 74 13.52 -2.69 -18.39
N VAL A 75 13.27 -3.07 -17.14
CA VAL A 75 14.10 -4.05 -16.43
C VAL A 75 13.73 -5.47 -16.88
N ASP A 76 14.70 -6.26 -17.32
CA ASP A 76 14.50 -7.63 -17.73
C ASP A 76 14.58 -8.64 -16.56
N LYS A 77 14.17 -9.88 -16.82
CA LYS A 77 14.14 -10.94 -15.81
C LYS A 77 15.52 -11.30 -15.26
N GLU A 78 16.56 -11.21 -16.09
CA GLU A 78 17.92 -11.53 -15.71
C GLU A 78 18.51 -10.44 -14.82
N GLU A 79 18.23 -9.18 -15.11
CA GLU A 79 18.59 -8.03 -14.28
C GLU A 79 17.95 -8.14 -12.89
N ILE A 80 16.65 -8.47 -12.82
CA ILE A 80 15.95 -8.69 -11.54
C ILE A 80 16.63 -9.81 -10.76
N ARG A 81 16.84 -10.97 -11.37
CA ARG A 81 17.47 -12.13 -10.72
C ARG A 81 18.84 -11.77 -10.16
N THR A 82 19.66 -11.12 -10.98
CA THR A 82 21.02 -10.71 -10.60
C THR A 82 21.01 -9.74 -9.43
N ALA A 83 20.13 -8.73 -9.47
CA ALA A 83 19.98 -7.76 -8.38
C ALA A 83 19.56 -8.43 -7.07
N VAL A 84 18.57 -9.33 -7.11
CA VAL A 84 18.09 -10.07 -5.93
C VAL A 84 19.18 -10.97 -5.35
N THR A 85 19.87 -11.76 -6.18
CA THR A 85 20.95 -12.64 -5.71
C THR A 85 22.09 -11.84 -5.08
N ARG A 86 22.47 -10.71 -5.70
CA ARG A 86 23.49 -9.82 -5.14
C ARG A 86 23.06 -9.27 -3.78
N GLY A 87 21.85 -8.73 -3.69
CA GLY A 87 21.31 -8.16 -2.45
C GLY A 87 21.24 -9.20 -1.32
N HIS A 88 20.81 -10.43 -1.62
CA HIS A 88 20.79 -11.51 -0.65
C HIS A 88 22.20 -11.85 -0.13
N ALA A 89 23.18 -11.96 -1.02
CA ALA A 89 24.56 -12.24 -0.61
C ALA A 89 25.17 -11.13 0.25
N GLU A 90 24.83 -9.86 -0.02
CA GLU A 90 25.24 -8.72 0.80
C GLU A 90 24.60 -8.75 2.18
N GLN A 91 23.30 -9.06 2.27
CA GLN A 91 22.59 -9.20 3.54
C GLN A 91 23.20 -10.29 4.42
N GLU A 92 23.51 -11.45 3.83
CA GLU A 92 24.14 -12.57 4.55
C GLU A 92 25.56 -12.25 5.05
N ARG A 93 26.29 -11.36 4.37
CA ARG A 93 27.59 -10.88 4.89
C ARG A 93 27.39 -9.94 6.08
N ARG A 94 26.41 -9.03 6.03
CA ARG A 94 26.09 -8.12 7.14
C ARG A 94 25.68 -8.91 8.38
N ASN A 95 24.75 -9.84 8.24
CA ASN A 95 24.28 -10.69 9.33
C ASN A 95 25.41 -11.50 10.01
N ARG A 96 26.41 -11.94 9.25
CA ARG A 96 27.59 -12.63 9.80
C ARG A 96 28.63 -11.70 10.41
N GLY A 97 28.70 -10.45 9.97
CA GLY A 97 29.59 -9.42 10.52
C GLY A 97 29.11 -8.85 11.85
N ASP A 98 27.79 -8.75 12.05
CA ASP A 98 27.17 -8.31 13.31
C ASP A 98 27.19 -9.37 14.42
N ALA A 99 27.63 -10.59 14.11
CA ALA A 99 27.72 -11.73 15.04
C ALA A 99 29.13 -11.93 15.65
N ALA A 100 30.04 -10.96 15.52
CA ALA A 100 31.42 -11.00 16.02
C ALA A 100 31.70 -9.95 17.10
#